data_AF-A0A7X8CLP8-F1
#
_entry.id   AF-A0A7X8CLP8-F1
#
_cell.length_a   1.000
_cell.length_b   1.000
_cell.length_c   1.000
_cell.angle_alpha   90.00
_cell.angle_beta   90.00
_cell.angle_gamma   90.00
#
_symmetry.space_group_name_H-M   'P 1'
#
loop_
_entity.id
_entity.type
_entity.pdbx_description
1 polymer ?
#
loop_
_entity_poly.entity_id
_entity_poly.type
_entity_poly.pdbx_seq_one_letter_code
_entity_poly.pdbx_strand_id
1 'polypeptide(L)' 'MQIFQTLNDEGKTIILVTHEHDISLHTKRIIHFRDGQLVGDEKVENPVRAEDILQDYAKQKEKQELEESHLSPRN' A
#
# COMPACT_ATOMS: atom_id res chain seq x y z
N MET A 1 -4.81 -1.87 2.01
CA MET A 1 -3.72 -2.67 2.61
C MET A 1 -3.44 -2.41 4.09
N GLN A 2 -3.68 -1.20 4.62
CA GLN A 2 -3.33 -0.83 6.01
C GLN A 2 -3.81 -1.83 7.07
N ILE A 3 -5.12 -2.14 7.11
CA ILE A 3 -5.68 -3.05 8.13
C ILE A 3 -5.01 -4.43 8.14
N PHE A 4 -4.72 -5.00 6.97
CA PHE A 4 -4.06 -6.29 6.88
C PHE A 4 -2.63 -6.22 7.39
N GLN A 5 -1.91 -5.15 7.06
CA GLN A 5 -0.57 -4.98 7.56
C GLN A 5 -0.55 -4.79 9.09
N THR A 6 -1.46 -3.99 9.65
CA THR A 6 -1.61 -3.84 11.11
C THR A 6 -1.86 -5.19 11.79
N LEU A 7 -2.82 -5.98 11.30
CA LEU A 7 -3.11 -7.29 11.87
C LEU A 7 -1.91 -8.25 11.75
N ASN A 8 -1.15 -8.18 10.65
CA ASN A 8 0.05 -8.99 10.50
C ASN A 8 1.17 -8.55 11.46
N ASP A 9 1.29 -7.25 11.73
CA ASP A 9 2.24 -6.69 12.69
C ASP A 9 1.83 -7.01 14.15
N GLU A 10 0.54 -7.22 14.43
CA GLU A 10 0.02 -7.79 15.68
C GLU A 10 0.23 -9.31 15.82
N GLY A 11 0.90 -9.95 14.86
CA GLY A 11 1.26 -11.36 14.91
C GLY A 11 0.23 -12.31 14.28
N LYS A 12 -0.76 -11.80 13.54
CA LYS A 12 -1.68 -12.65 12.76
C LYS A 12 -1.03 -13.07 11.43
N THR A 13 -1.16 -14.34 11.07
CA THR A 13 -0.75 -14.82 9.74
C THR A 13 -1.82 -14.49 8.72
N ILE A 14 -1.44 -13.78 7.65
CA ILE A 14 -2.33 -13.41 6.56
C ILE A 14 -1.76 -13.95 5.26
N ILE A 15 -2.61 -14.62 4.48
CA ILE A 15 -2.31 -15.03 3.11
C ILE A 15 -3.19 -14.18 2.20
N LEU A 16 -2.55 -13.46 1.29
CA LEU A 16 -3.22 -12.62 0.30
C LEU A 16 -2.99 -13.22 -1.09
N VAL A 17 -4.07 -13.41 -1.85
CA VAL A 17 -3.99 -13.85 -3.25
C VAL A 17 -4.43 -12.68 -4.11
N THR A 18 -3.54 -12.24 -4.99
CA THR A 18 -3.79 -11.14 -5.91
C THR A 18 -3.14 -11.43 -7.25
N HIS A 19 -3.68 -10.83 -8.32
CA HIS A 19 -3.08 -10.83 -9.65
C HIS A 19 -2.27 -9.54 -9.89
N GLU A 20 -2.35 -8.58 -8.97
CA GLU A 20 -1.74 -7.25 -9.08
C GLU A 20 -0.42 -7.21 -8.31
N HIS A 21 0.67 -6.88 -9.02
CA HIS A 21 2.03 -6.94 -8.44
C HIS A 21 2.26 -5.84 -7.40
N ASP A 22 1.75 -4.64 -7.63
CA ASP A 22 1.78 -3.52 -6.67
C ASP A 22 1.17 -3.90 -5.31
N ILE A 23 0.06 -4.62 -5.30
CA ILE A 23 -0.55 -5.14 -4.07
C ILE A 23 0.39 -6.13 -3.36
N SER A 24 1.07 -6.99 -4.12
CA SER A 24 2.01 -7.98 -3.56
C SER A 24 3.20 -7.34 -2.85
N LEU A 25 3.64 -6.15 -3.27
CA LEU A 25 4.74 -5.39 -2.66
C LEU A 25 4.42 -4.89 -1.25
N HIS A 26 3.15 -4.88 -0.83
CA HIS A 26 2.76 -4.56 0.54
C HIS A 26 2.98 -5.73 1.52
N THR A 27 3.35 -6.92 1.04
CA THR A 27 3.53 -8.13 1.85
C THR A 27 4.98 -8.35 2.22
N LYS A 28 5.26 -9.24 3.20
CA LYS A 28 6.63 -9.58 3.63
C LYS A 28 7.31 -10.61 2.70
N ARG A 29 6.52 -11.34 1.90
CA ARG A 29 6.98 -12.43 1.04
C ARG A 29 5.99 -12.63 -0.11
N ILE A 30 6.51 -12.76 -1.32
CA ILE A 30 5.73 -13.01 -2.52
C ILE A 30 6.02 -14.43 -3.00
N ILE A 31 4.94 -15.16 -3.28
CA ILE A 31 4.99 -16.53 -3.79
C ILE A 31 4.29 -16.53 -5.15
N HIS A 32 5.01 -16.91 -6.20
CA HIS A 32 4.48 -16.98 -7.55
C HIS A 32 4.08 -18.41 -7.91
N PHE A 33 2.83 -18.56 -8.35
CA PHE A 33 2.32 -19.80 -8.92
C PHE A 33 2.04 -19.64 -10.40
N ARG A 34 2.35 -20.70 -11.17
CA ARG A 34 1.93 -20.85 -12.56
C ARG A 34 1.52 -22.29 -12.77
N ASP A 35 0.32 -22.50 -13.32
CA ASP A 35 -0.22 -23.83 -13.63
C ASP A 35 -0.16 -24.83 -12.45
N GLY A 36 -0.46 -24.34 -11.24
CA GLY A 36 -0.43 -25.14 -10.01
C GLY A 36 0.97 -25.43 -9.46
N GLN A 37 2.02 -24.92 -10.11
CA GLN A 37 3.41 -25.10 -9.69
C GLN A 37 3.96 -23.82 -9.06
N LEU A 38 4.78 -23.99 -8.02
CA LEU A 38 5.56 -22.91 -7.42
C LEU A 38 6.70 -22.54 -8.37
N VAL A 39 6.70 -21.31 -8.87
CA VAL A 39 7.70 -20.82 -9.83
C VAL A 39 8.58 -19.69 -9.28
N GLY A 40 8.25 -19.14 -8.12
CA GLY A 40 9.03 -18.08 -7.49
C GLY A 40 8.68 -17.89 -6.03
N ASP A 41 9.67 -17.48 -5.25
CA ASP A 41 9.58 -17.30 -3.82
C ASP A 41 10.60 -16.24 -3.39
N GLU A 42 10.12 -15.06 -3.02
CA GLU A 42 10.97 -13.92 -2.70
C GLU A 42 10.50 -13.22 -1.43
N LYS A 43 11.47 -12.78 -0.63
CA LYS A 43 11.20 -11.87 0.49
C LYS A 43 11.21 -10.44 -0.02
N VAL A 44 10.26 -9.65 0.46
CA VAL A 44 10.21 -8.22 0.16
C VAL A 44 11.01 -7.52 1.26
N GLU A 45 12.22 -7.07 0.93
CA GLU A 45 13.13 -6.44 1.91
C GLU A 45 12.54 -5.16 2.49
N ASN A 46 11.85 -4.36 1.67
CA ASN A 46 11.19 -3.11 2.08
C ASN A 46 9.73 -3.11 1.64
N PRO A 47 8.81 -3.75 2.40
CA PRO A 47 7.41 -3.80 2.04
C PRO A 47 6.79 -2.41 1.99
N VAL A 48 6.03 -2.14 0.94
CA VAL A 48 5.33 -0.86 0.78
C VAL A 48 4.33 -0.70 1.92
N ARG A 49 4.45 0.37 2.70
CA ARG A 49 3.53 0.65 3.81
C ARG A 49 2.33 1.43 3.32
N ALA A 50 1.15 0.86 3.53
CA ALA A 50 -0.09 1.52 3.15
C ALA A 50 -0.36 2.78 3.99
N GLU A 51 0.13 2.81 5.23
CA GLU A 51 0.02 3.97 6.11
C GLU A 51 0.78 5.18 5.55
N ASP A 52 2.04 5.01 5.12
CA ASP A 52 2.85 6.08 4.54
C ASP A 52 2.17 6.69 3.32
N ILE A 53 1.65 5.84 2.43
CA ILE A 53 0.92 6.26 1.24
C ILE A 53 -0.31 7.10 1.61
N LEU A 54 -1.11 6.65 2.58
CA LEU A 54 -2.32 7.37 3.02
C LEU A 54 -1.98 8.72 3.65
N GLN A 55 -0.89 8.79 4.44
CA GLN A 55 -0.42 10.05 5.00
C GLN A 55 0.00 11.04 3.92
N ASP A 56 0.71 10.56 2.90
CA ASP A 56 1.14 11.42 1.79
C ASP A 56 -0.05 11.91 0.97
N TYR A 57 -1.06 11.08 0.72
CA TYR A 57 -2.32 11.52 0.11
C TYR A 57 -3.03 12.59 0.94
N ALA A 58 -3.08 12.44 2.27
CA ALA A 58 -3.70 13.43 3.15
C ALA A 58 -2.98 14.79 3.09
N LYS A 59 -1.64 14.79 3.18
CA LYS A 59 -0.82 16.02 3.06
C LYS A 59 -1.01 16.72 1.72
N GLN A 60 -1.07 15.95 0.63
CA GLN A 60 -1.29 16.50 -0.71
C GLN A 60 -2.67 17.15 -0.81
N LYS A 61 -3.70 16.50 -0.27
CA LYS A 61 -5.07 17.01 -0.27
C LYS A 61 -5.17 18.32 0.53
N GLU A 62 -4.60 18.38 1.73
CA GLU A 62 -4.56 19.62 2.54
C GLU A 62 -3.86 20.76 1.80
N LYS A 63 -2.73 20.47 1.14
CA LYS A 63 -1.99 21.46 0.36
C LYS A 63 -2.82 21.97 -0.83
N GLN A 64 -3.50 21.08 -1.54
CA GLN A 64 -4.36 21.44 -2.65
C GLN A 64 -5.53 22.33 -2.19
N GLU A 65 -6.20 21.97 -1.10
CA GLU A 65 -7.29 22.77 -0.52
C GLU A 65 -6.82 24.15 -0.06
N LEU A 66 -5.62 24.23 0.54
CA LEU A 66 -4.98 25.50 0.88
C LEU A 66 -4.71 26.34 -0.36
N GLU A 67 -4.11 25.78 -1.41
CA GLU A 67 -3.84 26.51 -2.66
C GLU A 67 -5.13 27.01 -3.34
N GLU A 68 -6.18 26.18 -3.39
CA GLU A 68 -7.49 26.54 -3.95
C GLU A 68 -8.17 27.67 -3.14
N SER A 69 -8.03 27.68 -1.81
CA SER A 69 -8.59 28.74 -0.96
C SER A 69 -7.89 30.10 -1.14
N HIS A 70 -6.61 30.12 -1.52
CA HIS A 70 -5.84 31.35 -1.79
C HIS A 70 -6.09 31.92 -3.20
N LEU A 71 -6.78 31.18 -4.07
CA LEU A 71 -7.12 31.58 -5.45
C LEU A 71 -8.47 32.31 -5.59
N SER A 72 -9.08 32.78 -4.50
CA SER A 72 -10.27 33.64 -4.54
C SER A 72 -9.94 35.12 -4.27
N PRO A 73 -9.52 35.91 -5.27
CA PRO A 73 -9.67 37.35 -5.22
C PRO A 73 -11.14 37.71 -5.48
N ARG A 74 -11.68 38.48 -4.53
CA ARG A 74 -12.90 39.31 -4.62
C ARG A 74 -13.38 39.57 -6.06
N ASN A 75 -14.64 39.24 -6.31
CA ASN A 75 -15.53 40.06 -7.12
C ASN A 75 -16.90 40.14 -6.43
#